data_AF-A1SBX7-F1
#
_entry.id   AF-A1SBX7-F1
#
_cell.length_a   1.000
_cell.length_b   1.000
_cell.length_c   1.000
_cell.angle_alpha   90.00
_cell.angle_beta   90.00
_cell.angle_gamma   90.00
#
_symmetry.space_group_name_H-M   'P 1'
#
loop_
_entity.id
_entity.type
_entity.pdbx_description
1 polymer ?
#
loop_
_entity_poly.entity_id
_entity_poly.type
_entity_poly.pdbx_seq_one_letter_code
_entity_poly.pdbx_strand_id
1 'polypeptide(L)'
;MRWNMRMKAAEAGIWKSTQLRRMFAEAGLEISAGKMSGWWAGTPTTIRLDDLDVICFVLGCTPADLLICEPEAVAARRPATKTAAQAGSQTGSQTARKSTRRPAPGRTRSKPPA
;
A
#
# COMPACT_ATOMS: atom_id res chain seq x y z
N MET A 1 -1.60 6.19 -0.95
CA MET A 1 -0.90 7.17 -1.81
C MET A 1 -1.49 6.98 -3.17
N ARG A 2 -2.18 7.99 -3.67
CA ARG A 2 -2.83 7.95 -4.98
C ARG A 2 -2.04 8.79 -5.95
N TRP A 3 -1.80 8.22 -7.13
CA TRP A 3 -1.15 8.91 -8.23
C TRP A 3 -2.16 9.70 -9.06
N ASN A 4 -1.92 11.00 -9.22
CA ASN A 4 -2.85 11.95 -9.85
C ASN A 4 -2.36 12.50 -11.21
N MET A 5 -1.36 11.85 -11.82
CA MET A 5 -0.70 12.37 -13.04
C MET A 5 -1.64 12.56 -14.21
N ARG A 6 -2.58 11.64 -14.46
CA ARG A 6 -3.52 11.76 -15.58
C ARG A 6 -4.39 13.01 -15.46
N MET A 7 -4.81 13.37 -14.24
CA MET A 7 -5.59 14.59 -14.01
C MET A 7 -4.74 15.84 -14.22
N LYS A 8 -3.52 15.87 -13.66
CA LYS A 8 -2.60 17.01 -13.85
C LYS A 8 -2.18 17.19 -15.31
N ALA A 9 -1.99 16.10 -16.05
CA ALA A 9 -1.77 16.14 -17.48
C ALA A 9 -2.97 16.75 -18.23
N ALA A 10 -4.20 16.36 -17.88
CA ALA A 10 -5.41 16.92 -18.49
C ALA A 10 -5.59 18.42 -18.19
N GLU A 11 -5.30 18.85 -16.96
CA GLU A 11 -5.29 20.28 -16.57
C GLU A 11 -4.28 21.09 -17.41
N ALA A 12 -3.13 20.49 -17.73
CA ALA A 12 -2.13 21.05 -18.64
C ALA A 12 -2.48 20.89 -20.14
N GLY A 13 -3.67 20.37 -20.48
CA GLY A 13 -4.12 20.17 -21.87
C GLY A 13 -3.54 18.94 -22.58
N ILE A 14 -2.93 18.02 -21.85
CA ILE A 14 -2.24 16.84 -22.37
C ILE A 14 -3.11 15.59 -22.17
N TRP A 15 -3.63 15.05 -23.28
CA TRP A 15 -4.60 13.95 -23.25
C TRP A 15 -4.03 12.59 -23.67
N LYS A 16 -2.83 12.58 -24.25
CA LYS A 16 -2.18 11.37 -24.79
C LYS A 16 -0.88 11.10 -24.02
N SER A 17 -0.75 9.89 -23.49
CA SER A 17 0.46 9.45 -22.77
C SER A 17 1.73 9.50 -23.65
N THR A 18 1.60 9.26 -24.95
CA THR A 18 2.70 9.35 -25.91
C THR A 18 3.19 10.79 -26.11
N GLN A 19 2.29 11.77 -26.11
CA GLN A 19 2.64 13.19 -26.14
C GLN A 19 3.40 13.58 -24.88
N LEU A 20 2.87 13.21 -23.70
CA LEU A 20 3.51 13.51 -22.42
C LEU A 20 4.91 12.87 -22.33
N ARG A 21 5.06 11.62 -22.79
CA ARG A 21 6.36 10.95 -22.88
C ARG A 21 7.37 11.71 -23.74
N ARG A 22 6.92 12.29 -24.86
CA ARG A 22 7.79 13.11 -25.72
C ARG A 22 8.23 14.39 -25.01
N MET A 23 7.33 15.04 -24.28
CA MET A 23 7.65 16.23 -23.49
C MET A 23 8.63 15.92 -22.36
N PHE A 24 8.50 14.75 -21.72
CA PHE A 24 9.50 14.30 -20.74
C PHE A 24 10.87 14.07 -21.36
N ALA A 25 10.93 13.43 -22.54
CA ALA A 25 12.19 13.25 -23.28
C ALA A 25 12.84 14.59 -23.65
N GLU A 26 12.05 15.56 -24.13
CA GLU A 26 12.52 16.93 -24.42
C GLU A 26 13.08 17.64 -23.16
N ALA A 27 12.59 17.28 -21.97
CA ALA A 27 13.09 17.78 -20.68
C ALA A 27 14.20 16.91 -20.06
N GLY A 28 14.72 15.90 -20.77
CA GLY A 28 15.82 15.03 -20.32
C GLY A 28 15.40 13.76 -19.57
N LEU A 29 14.11 13.45 -19.52
CA LEU A 29 13.55 12.25 -18.87
C LEU A 29 13.10 11.21 -19.91
N GLU A 30 14.01 10.31 -20.27
CA GLU A 30 13.74 9.20 -21.20
C GLU A 30 13.08 8.02 -20.49
N ILE A 31 11.81 7.77 -20.82
CA ILE A 31 11.00 6.71 -20.22
C ILE A 31 10.60 5.70 -21.29
N SER A 32 10.60 4.40 -20.96
CA SER A 32 10.09 3.35 -21.87
C SER A 32 8.56 3.43 -22.03
N ALA A 33 8.02 2.95 -23.15
CA ALA A 33 6.58 2.92 -23.37
C ALA A 33 5.82 2.16 -22.26
N GLY A 34 6.40 1.06 -21.77
CA GLY A 34 5.83 0.27 -20.68
C GLY A 34 5.78 1.02 -19.35
N LYS A 35 6.88 1.68 -18.95
CA LYS A 35 6.93 2.48 -17.72
C LYS A 35 5.95 3.65 -17.79
N MET A 36 5.87 4.33 -18.94
CA MET A 36 4.89 5.40 -19.17
C MET A 36 3.45 4.91 -19.07
N SER A 37 3.14 3.76 -19.67
CA SER A 37 1.80 3.15 -19.59
C SER A 37 1.42 2.82 -18.15
N GLY A 38 2.35 2.24 -17.38
CA GLY A 38 2.15 1.97 -15.95
C GLY A 38 1.86 3.23 -15.14
N TRP A 39 2.62 4.31 -15.37
CA TRP A 39 2.38 5.62 -14.73
C TRP A 39 1.07 6.28 -15.17
N TRP A 40 0.65 6.06 -16.41
CA TRP A 40 -0.58 6.66 -16.93
C TRP A 40 -1.84 5.97 -16.40
N ALA A 41 -1.78 4.64 -16.25
CA ALA A 41 -2.92 3.81 -15.85
C ALA A 41 -3.05 3.66 -14.33
N GLY A 42 -1.96 3.77 -13.57
CA GLY A 42 -1.98 3.46 -12.14
C GLY A 42 -0.86 4.10 -11.33
N THR A 43 -0.83 3.76 -10.05
CA THR A 43 0.17 4.28 -9.10
C THR A 43 1.49 3.54 -9.28
N PRO A 44 2.61 4.23 -9.56
CA PRO A 44 3.91 3.59 -9.64
C PRO A 44 4.34 3.01 -8.29
N THR A 45 4.97 1.84 -8.30
CA THR A 45 5.56 1.24 -7.11
C THR A 45 6.73 2.06 -6.57
N THR A 46 7.55 2.60 -7.48
CA THR A 46 8.70 3.44 -7.18
C THR A 46 8.81 4.57 -8.20
N ILE A 47 9.33 5.70 -7.74
CA ILE A 47 9.68 6.85 -8.58
C ILE A 47 10.95 7.49 -8.02
N ARG A 48 11.86 7.90 -8.92
CA ARG A 48 13.05 8.67 -8.52
C ARG A 48 12.62 10.11 -8.27
N LEU A 49 13.29 10.78 -7.32
CA LEU A 49 13.03 12.19 -7.04
C LEU A 49 13.40 13.07 -8.24
N ASP A 50 14.53 12.79 -8.90
CA ASP A 50 14.92 13.49 -10.13
C ASP A 50 13.85 13.38 -11.23
N ASP A 51 13.28 12.18 -11.44
CA ASP A 51 12.19 11.98 -12.39
C ASP A 51 10.95 12.80 -11.96
N LEU A 52 10.64 12.81 -10.67
CA LEU A 52 9.48 13.53 -10.11
C LEU A 52 9.61 15.05 -10.32
N ASP A 53 10.80 15.62 -10.14
CA ASP A 53 11.06 17.03 -10.39
C ASP A 53 10.82 17.41 -11.86
N VAL A 54 11.30 16.59 -12.80
CA VAL A 54 11.04 16.81 -14.24
C VAL A 54 9.56 16.70 -14.57
N ILE A 55 8.85 15.72 -13.98
CA ILE A 55 7.40 15.59 -14.18
C ILE A 55 6.67 16.84 -13.66
N CYS A 56 7.03 17.31 -12.47
CA CYS A 56 6.48 18.53 -11.87
C CYS A 56 6.73 19.75 -12.75
N PHE A 57 7.95 19.89 -13.27
CA PHE A 57 8.33 20.96 -14.20
C PHE A 57 7.51 20.94 -15.49
N VAL A 58 7.42 19.78 -16.16
CA VAL A 58 6.71 19.64 -17.44
C VAL A 58 5.20 19.84 -17.28
N LEU A 59 4.63 19.42 -16.15
CA LEU A 59 3.20 19.57 -15.85
C LEU A 59 2.84 20.88 -15.15
N GLY A 60 3.82 21.69 -14.75
CA GLY A 60 3.61 22.94 -14.02
C GLY A 60 2.92 22.73 -12.66
N CYS A 61 3.24 21.65 -11.95
CA CYS A 61 2.60 21.29 -10.68
C CYS A 61 3.62 20.94 -9.60
N THR A 62 3.16 20.70 -8.37
CA THR A 62 4.02 20.29 -7.25
C THR A 62 3.92 18.78 -6.98
N PRO A 63 4.89 18.19 -6.25
CA PRO A 63 4.78 16.79 -5.83
C PRO A 63 3.49 16.46 -5.07
N ALA A 64 2.96 17.39 -4.29
CA ALA A 64 1.71 17.22 -3.54
C ALA A 64 0.48 17.11 -4.45
N ASP A 65 0.53 17.70 -5.65
CA ASP A 65 -0.52 17.60 -6.66
C ASP A 65 -0.56 16.22 -7.34
N LEU A 66 0.59 15.54 -7.39
CA LEU A 66 0.79 14.24 -8.02
C LEU A 66 0.63 13.08 -7.03
N LEU A 67 1.15 13.22 -5.81
CA LEU A 67 1.21 12.19 -4.77
C LEU A 67 0.22 12.51 -3.64
N ILE A 68 -1.02 12.05 -3.81
CA ILE A 68 -2.09 12.37 -2.87
C ILE A 68 -2.06 11.40 -1.69
N CYS A 69 -1.96 11.96 -0.49
CA CYS A 69 -2.02 11.21 0.75
C CYS A 69 -3.43 10.67 1.00
N GLU A 70 -3.51 9.41 1.43
CA GLU A 70 -4.78 8.74 1.74
C GLU A 70 -4.73 8.25 3.19
N PRO A 71 -5.05 9.13 4.17
CA PRO A 71 -4.84 8.84 5.58
C PRO A 71 -5.65 7.64 6.06
N GLU A 72 -6.86 7.44 5.53
CA GLU A 72 -7.71 6.29 5.86
C GLU A 72 -7.07 4.97 5.41
N ALA A 73 -6.53 4.94 4.18
CA ALA A 73 -5.82 3.78 3.65
C ALA A 73 -4.54 3.47 4.45
N VAL A 74 -3.91 4.48 5.03
CA VAL A 74 -2.76 4.30 5.94
C VAL A 74 -3.23 3.80 7.31
N ALA A 75 -4.30 4.36 7.87
CA ALA A 75 -4.86 3.97 9.15
C ALA A 75 -5.31 2.50 9.14
N ALA A 76 -5.91 2.03 8.05
CA ALA A 76 -6.31 0.64 7.86
C ALA A 76 -5.13 -0.36 7.87
N ARG A 77 -3.91 0.10 7.57
CA ARG A 77 -2.68 -0.74 7.64
C ARG A 77 -2.09 -0.83 9.03
N ARG A 78 -2.49 0.03 9.96
CA ARG A 78 -1.94 0.04 11.31
C ARG A 78 -2.31 -1.27 12.00
N PRO A 79 -1.34 -2.05 12.52
CA PRO A 79 -1.67 -3.25 13.26
C PRO A 79 -2.51 -2.86 14.48
N ALA A 80 -3.63 -3.54 14.67
CA ALA A 80 -4.46 -3.35 15.86
C ALA A 80 -3.59 -3.66 17.08
N THR A 81 -3.30 -2.63 17.87
CA THR A 81 -2.72 -2.83 19.19
C THR A 81 -3.74 -3.65 19.96
N LYS A 82 -3.40 -4.92 20.26
CA LYS A 82 -4.18 -5.73 21.21
C LYS A 82 -4.15 -4.96 22.52
N THR A 83 -5.16 -4.14 22.77
CA THR A 83 -5.37 -3.55 24.08
C THR A 83 -5.82 -4.69 24.96
N ALA A 84 -4.84 -5.34 25.58
CA ALA A 84 -5.05 -6.10 26.79
C ALA A 84 -5.34 -5.07 27.89
N ALA A 85 -6.62 -4.80 28.13
CA ALA A 85 -7.08 -4.16 29.36
C ALA A 85 -8.38 -4.83 29.77
N GLN A 86 -8.21 -5.87 30.59
CA GLN A 86 -9.19 -6.32 31.57
C GLN A 86 -9.42 -5.25 32.65
N ALA A 87 -10.55 -5.40 33.34
CA ALA A 87 -11.02 -4.79 34.60
C ALA A 87 -11.79 -3.47 34.47
N GLY A 88 -13.05 -3.33 34.90
CA GLY A 88 -14.03 -4.18 35.59
C GLY A 88 -15.45 -3.56 35.44
N SER A 89 -16.59 -4.08 35.90
CA SER A 89 -16.93 -5.06 36.94
C SER A 89 -18.43 -5.46 36.84
N GLN A 90 -18.71 -6.77 37.01
CA GLN A 90 -19.90 -7.41 37.66
C GLN A 90 -21.32 -7.15 37.07
N THR A 91 -22.14 -8.13 36.70
CA THR A 91 -22.72 -9.20 37.54
C THR A 91 -23.40 -10.24 36.65
N GLY A 92 -23.19 -11.53 36.90
CA GLY A 92 -23.91 -12.59 36.20
C GLY A 92 -23.31 -13.97 36.44
N SER A 93 -23.63 -14.55 37.58
CA SER A 93 -23.29 -15.91 37.97
C SER A 93 -23.81 -16.93 36.95
N GLN A 94 -22.94 -17.53 36.13
CA GLN A 94 -23.27 -18.79 35.45
C GLN A 94 -22.04 -19.70 35.40
N THR A 95 -22.10 -20.72 36.25
CA THR A 95 -21.23 -21.89 36.27
C THR A 95 -21.37 -22.69 34.96
N ALA A 96 -20.42 -22.54 34.03
CA ALA A 96 -20.34 -23.36 32.84
C ALA A 96 -19.04 -24.19 32.84
N ARG A 97 -19.26 -25.48 33.11
CA ARG A 97 -18.36 -26.65 33.14
C ARG A 97 -17.04 -26.53 32.38
N LYS A 98 -15.93 -26.76 33.09
CA LYS A 98 -14.60 -27.09 32.52
C LYS A 98 -14.71 -28.37 31.68
N SER A 99 -14.59 -28.24 30.36
CA SER A 99 -14.33 -29.38 29.48
C SER A 99 -12.86 -29.79 29.62
N THR A 100 -12.59 -30.75 30.50
CA THR A 100 -11.31 -31.47 30.51
C THR A 100 -11.32 -32.48 29.36
N ARG A 101 -10.74 -32.14 28.20
CA ARG A 101 -10.34 -33.17 27.23
C ARG A 101 -9.23 -34.01 27.86
N ARG A 102 -9.59 -35.22 28.28
CA ARG A 102 -8.67 -36.26 28.74
C ARG A 102 -7.85 -36.75 27.53
N PRO A 103 -6.50 -36.74 27.57
CA PRO A 103 -5.72 -37.36 26.51
C PRO A 103 -5.86 -38.89 26.56
N ALA A 104 -6.05 -39.50 25.40
CA ALA A 104 -6.08 -40.95 25.24
C ALA A 104 -4.65 -41.53 25.38
N PRO A 105 -4.45 -42.69 26.03
CA PRO A 105 -3.14 -43.31 26.13
C PRO A 105 -2.81 -44.02 24.82
N GLY A 106 -2.11 -43.30 23.93
CA GLY A 106 -1.59 -43.82 22.66
C GLY A 106 -0.15 -44.31 22.79
N ARG A 107 -0.01 -45.64 22.82
CA ARG A 107 1.15 -46.51 22.57
C ARG A 107 2.49 -45.89 22.12
N THR A 108 3.52 -46.17 22.95
CA THR A 108 4.93 -46.49 22.64
C THR A 108 5.70 -45.66 21.60
N ARG A 109 6.61 -44.84 22.15
CA ARG A 109 7.76 -44.20 21.49
C ARG A 109 8.77 -45.25 20.98
N SER A 110 9.00 -45.33 19.69
CA SER A 110 10.23 -45.91 19.13
C SER A 110 11.26 -44.80 18.88
N LYS A 111 12.53 -45.03 19.30
CA LYS A 111 13.66 -44.14 19.03
C LYS A 111 14.13 -44.31 17.57
N PRO A 112 14.70 -43.27 16.94
CA PRO A 112 15.29 -43.37 15.60
C PRO A 112 16.68 -44.05 15.66
N PRO A 113 17.07 -44.83 14.64
CA PRO A 113 18.39 -45.47 14.59
C PRO A 113 19.50 -44.47 14.21
N ALA A 114 20.73 -44.84 14.62
CA ALA A 114 22.00 -44.12 14.42
C ALA A 114 22.47 -44.14 12.96
#